data_AF-Q0WM31-F1
#
_entry.id   AF-Q0WM31-F1
#
_cell.length_a   1.000
_cell.length_b   1.000
_cell.length_c   1.000
_cell.angle_alpha   90.00
_cell.angle_beta   90.00
_cell.angle_gamma   90.00
#
_symmetry.space_group_name_H-M   'P 1'
#
loop_
_entity.id
_entity.type
_entity.pdbx_description
1 polymer ?
#
loop_
_entity_poly.entity_id
_entity_poly.type
_entity_poly.pdbx_seq_one_letter_code
_entity_poly.pdbx_strand_id
1 'polypeptide(L)'
;FMKTVYIFQCLTMRLDDKEFVIHAINNLLPEIHRHLNPPRDLLVDENCWVLAFTGAFCAAIHLIEISSHAQYLKEIAYKMIDSVRELVGRGMEVELVRRAFINMESIVEKQYDCYTTSDYRFVKGLVWKLYAIKDISVETQCVLWRINVILEKVQEVKELPKSDLDWLNQPETLGN
;
A
#
# COMPACT_ATOMS: atom_id res chain seq x y z
N PHE A 1 13.65 -11.24 -1.29
CA PHE A 1 12.23 -10.95 -1.02
C PHE A 1 11.85 -11.01 0.46
N MET A 2 11.35 -12.13 1.01
CA MET A 2 10.65 -12.16 2.33
C MET A 2 11.35 -11.43 3.49
N LYS A 3 12.65 -11.67 3.72
CA LYS A 3 13.43 -10.99 4.78
C LYS A 3 13.41 -9.46 4.65
N THR A 4 13.48 -8.95 3.42
CA THR A 4 13.47 -7.52 3.10
C THR A 4 12.09 -6.92 3.37
N VAL A 5 11.01 -7.61 2.98
CA VAL A 5 9.63 -7.19 3.32
C VAL A 5 9.43 -7.15 4.84
N TYR A 6 9.91 -8.16 5.57
CA TYR A 6 9.85 -8.20 7.03
C TYR A 6 10.62 -7.04 7.69
N ILE A 7 11.82 -6.70 7.19
CA ILE A 7 12.56 -5.51 7.66
C ILE A 7 11.70 -4.26 7.48
N PHE A 8 11.11 -4.03 6.31
CA PHE A 8 10.23 -2.89 6.05
C PHE A 8 8.95 -2.89 6.92
N GLN A 9 8.39 -4.05 7.29
CA GLN A 9 7.29 -4.17 8.25
C GLN A 9 7.69 -3.83 9.70
N CYS A 10 8.98 -3.94 10.03
CA CYS A 10 9.54 -3.69 11.36
C CYS A 10 10.15 -2.29 11.54
N LEU A 11 10.26 -1.50 10.48
CA LEU A 11 10.65 -0.09 10.58
C LEU A 11 9.52 0.71 11.25
N THR A 12 9.74 1.15 12.50
CA THR A 12 8.86 2.08 13.23
C THR A 12 9.31 3.54 13.09
N MET A 13 10.24 3.82 12.17
CA MET A 13 10.80 5.13 11.90
C MET A 13 11.09 5.26 10.41
N ARG A 14 11.15 6.49 9.92
CA ARG A 14 11.55 6.78 8.54
C ARG A 14 13.06 6.53 8.38
N LEU A 15 13.48 6.19 7.16
CA LEU A 15 14.89 6.07 6.80
C LEU A 15 15.30 7.31 6.01
N ASP A 16 16.19 8.11 6.59
CA ASP A 16 16.66 9.37 5.98
C ASP A 16 17.64 9.14 4.82
N ASP A 17 18.34 8.00 4.81
CA ASP A 17 19.19 7.56 3.70
C ASP A 17 18.34 7.11 2.50
N LYS A 18 18.01 8.09 1.65
CA LYS A 18 17.24 7.87 0.42
C LYS A 18 17.97 6.96 -0.58
N GLU A 19 19.30 6.91 -0.59
CA GLU A 19 20.04 6.03 -1.53
C GLU A 19 19.95 4.57 -1.10
N PHE A 20 20.13 4.28 0.19
CA PHE A 20 19.90 2.96 0.77
C PHE A 20 18.46 2.49 0.56
N VAL A 21 17.47 3.37 0.80
CA VAL A 21 16.04 3.09 0.56
C VAL A 21 15.78 2.77 -0.92
N ILE A 22 16.25 3.61 -1.85
CA ILE A 22 16.10 3.41 -3.29
C ILE A 22 16.72 2.07 -3.71
N HIS A 23 17.93 1.75 -3.23
CA HIS A 23 18.57 0.47 -3.54
C HIS A 23 17.78 -0.71 -2.96
N ALA A 24 17.32 -0.63 -1.72
CA ALA A 24 16.55 -1.68 -1.07
C ALA A 24 15.20 -1.95 -1.77
N ILE A 25 14.49 -0.91 -2.21
CA ILE A 25 13.22 -1.08 -2.93
C ILE A 25 13.44 -1.54 -4.37
N ASN A 26 14.48 -1.08 -5.07
CA ASN A 26 14.78 -1.56 -6.43
C ASN A 26 15.09 -3.07 -6.47
N ASN A 27 15.64 -3.64 -5.39
CA ASN A 27 15.78 -5.09 -5.22
C ASN A 27 14.45 -5.80 -4.83
N LEU A 28 13.43 -5.08 -4.35
CA LEU A 28 12.08 -5.59 -4.13
C LEU A 28 11.17 -5.45 -5.36
N LEU A 29 11.36 -4.43 -6.20
CA LEU A 29 10.42 -4.07 -7.25
C LEU A 29 10.08 -5.25 -8.18
N PRO A 30 11.05 -6.04 -8.71
CA PRO A 30 10.72 -7.17 -9.59
C PRO A 30 9.82 -8.22 -8.94
N GLU A 31 10.03 -8.49 -7.65
CA GLU A 31 9.28 -9.48 -6.89
C GLU A 31 7.88 -8.97 -6.53
N ILE A 32 7.74 -7.68 -6.19
CA ILE A 32 6.45 -7.00 -6.03
C ILE A 32 5.68 -6.99 -7.36
N HIS A 33 6.31 -6.51 -8.44
CA HIS A 33 5.71 -6.44 -9.78
C HIS A 33 5.38 -7.83 -10.35
N ARG A 34 6.05 -8.90 -9.89
CA ARG A 34 5.73 -10.31 -10.18
C ARG A 34 4.57 -10.87 -9.36
N HIS A 35 4.60 -10.75 -8.04
CA HIS A 35 3.66 -11.44 -7.15
C HIS A 35 2.42 -10.60 -6.77
N LEU A 36 2.33 -9.33 -7.20
CA LEU A 36 1.06 -8.59 -7.29
C LEU A 36 0.19 -9.02 -8.49
N ASN A 37 0.62 -9.99 -9.31
CA ASN A 37 -0.31 -10.64 -10.25
C ASN A 37 -1.14 -11.66 -9.44
N PRO A 38 -2.48 -11.57 -9.40
CA PRO A 38 -3.30 -12.45 -8.57
C PRO A 38 -3.10 -13.94 -8.87
N PRO A 39 -2.93 -14.80 -7.85
CA PRO A 39 -2.91 -16.24 -8.05
C PRO A 39 -4.20 -16.75 -8.69
N ARG A 40 -4.08 -17.87 -9.42
CA ARG A 40 -5.23 -18.59 -9.99
C ARG A 40 -5.77 -19.64 -9.03
N ASP A 41 -4.88 -20.30 -8.30
CA ASP A 41 -5.16 -21.34 -7.32
C ASP A 41 -4.53 -20.97 -5.98
N LEU A 42 -5.26 -21.17 -4.88
CA LEU A 42 -4.81 -20.80 -3.53
C LEU A 42 -3.61 -21.63 -3.05
N LEU A 43 -3.60 -22.93 -3.37
CA LEU A 43 -2.78 -23.98 -2.76
C LEU A 43 -1.24 -23.84 -2.87
N VAL A 44 -0.72 -22.85 -3.60
CA VAL A 44 0.72 -22.73 -3.91
C VAL A 44 1.30 -21.34 -3.60
N ASP A 45 0.55 -20.26 -3.77
CA ASP A 45 1.10 -18.89 -3.83
C ASP A 45 0.49 -17.90 -2.82
N GLU A 46 -0.34 -18.39 -1.87
CA GLU A 46 -1.07 -17.59 -0.87
C GLU A 46 -0.20 -16.56 -0.13
N ASN A 47 0.88 -17.03 0.50
CA ASN A 47 1.77 -16.15 1.25
C ASN A 47 2.54 -15.19 0.33
N CYS A 48 2.81 -15.57 -0.92
CA CYS A 48 3.57 -14.76 -1.86
C CYS A 48 2.80 -13.50 -2.27
N TRP A 49 1.51 -13.62 -2.58
CA TRP A 49 0.67 -12.47 -2.89
C TRP A 49 0.51 -11.54 -1.68
N VAL A 50 0.23 -12.10 -0.50
CA VAL A 50 0.10 -11.31 0.75
C VAL A 50 1.39 -10.55 1.07
N LEU A 51 2.55 -11.16 0.88
CA LEU A 51 3.85 -10.51 1.04
C LEU A 51 4.16 -9.49 -0.07
N ALA A 52 3.69 -9.71 -1.30
CA ALA A 52 3.78 -8.74 -2.40
C ALA A 52 2.96 -7.48 -2.12
N PHE A 53 1.69 -7.62 -1.71
CA PHE A 53 0.85 -6.50 -1.30
C PHE A 53 1.45 -5.75 -0.10
N THR A 54 1.95 -6.48 0.91
CA THR A 54 2.54 -5.85 2.09
C THR A 54 3.86 -5.13 1.76
N GLY A 55 4.72 -5.75 0.95
CA GLY A 55 5.97 -5.13 0.49
C GLY A 55 5.74 -3.93 -0.42
N ALA A 56 4.71 -3.98 -1.26
CA ALA A 56 4.26 -2.87 -2.09
C ALA A 56 3.79 -1.67 -1.26
N PHE A 57 3.02 -1.91 -0.20
CA PHE A 57 2.56 -0.87 0.72
C PHE A 57 3.73 -0.13 1.40
N CYS A 58 4.66 -0.88 2.00
CA CYS A 58 5.86 -0.27 2.61
C CYS A 58 6.72 0.48 1.58
N ALA A 59 6.93 -0.11 0.40
CA ALA A 59 7.70 0.54 -0.66
C ALA A 59 7.06 1.85 -1.13
N ALA A 60 5.73 1.88 -1.28
CA ALA A 60 5.01 3.08 -1.68
C ALA A 60 5.13 4.23 -0.66
N ILE A 61 5.02 3.95 0.64
CA ILE A 61 5.27 4.94 1.71
C ILE A 61 6.69 5.50 1.58
N HIS A 62 7.71 4.65 1.46
CA HIS A 62 9.09 5.11 1.35
C HIS A 62 9.41 5.84 0.02
N LEU A 63 8.58 5.70 -1.02
CA LEU A 63 8.73 6.38 -2.32
C LEU A 63 7.92 7.68 -2.46
N ILE A 64 6.96 7.99 -1.57
CA ILE A 64 5.99 9.10 -1.74
C ILE A 64 6.63 10.50 -1.83
N GLU A 65 7.84 10.67 -1.29
CA GLU A 65 8.65 11.90 -1.36
C GLU A 65 9.95 11.74 -2.18
N ILE A 66 9.98 10.74 -3.07
CA ILE A 66 11.08 10.50 -4.00
C ILE A 66 10.57 10.75 -5.42
N SER A 67 10.61 12.02 -5.84
CA SER A 67 10.01 12.49 -7.11
C SER A 67 10.52 11.74 -8.35
N SER A 68 11.78 11.28 -8.35
CA SER A 68 12.35 10.44 -9.41
C SER A 68 11.72 9.05 -9.56
N HIS A 69 10.96 8.60 -8.56
CA HIS A 69 10.30 7.29 -8.50
C HIS A 69 8.76 7.39 -8.55
N ALA A 70 8.20 8.58 -8.76
CA ALA A 70 6.75 8.82 -8.83
C ALA A 70 6.02 7.89 -9.81
N GLN A 71 6.68 7.45 -10.89
CA GLN A 71 6.08 6.54 -11.86
C GLN A 71 5.92 5.09 -11.34
N TYR A 72 6.94 4.37 -10.82
CA TYR A 72 6.66 3.02 -10.26
C TYR A 72 5.91 3.09 -8.91
N LEU A 73 5.90 4.23 -8.21
CA LEU A 73 4.93 4.48 -7.12
C LEU A 73 3.49 4.43 -7.65
N LYS A 74 3.19 5.16 -8.73
CA LYS A 74 1.89 5.17 -9.40
C LYS A 74 1.53 3.78 -9.90
N GLU A 75 2.46 3.12 -10.61
CA GLU A 75 2.25 1.77 -11.15
C GLU A 75 2.04 0.73 -10.03
N ILE A 76 2.80 0.78 -8.92
CA ILE A 76 2.53 -0.03 -7.71
C ILE A 76 1.11 0.20 -7.21
N ALA A 77 0.74 1.45 -6.95
CA ALA A 77 -0.47 1.78 -6.22
C ALA A 77 -1.74 1.41 -7.01
N TYR A 78 -1.77 1.66 -8.33
CA TYR A 78 -2.84 1.16 -9.18
C TYR A 78 -2.83 -0.37 -9.28
N LYS A 79 -1.66 -1.02 -9.43
CA LYS A 79 -1.58 -2.49 -9.48
C LYS A 79 -2.06 -3.16 -8.20
N MET A 80 -1.82 -2.58 -7.02
CA MET A 80 -2.37 -3.06 -5.75
C MET A 80 -3.90 -3.03 -5.76
N ILE A 81 -4.51 -1.93 -6.21
CA ILE A 81 -5.97 -1.76 -6.27
C ILE A 81 -6.60 -2.72 -7.28
N ASP A 82 -6.03 -2.81 -8.49
CA ASP A 82 -6.54 -3.68 -9.54
C ASP A 82 -6.39 -5.16 -9.18
N SER A 83 -5.26 -5.54 -8.56
CA SER A 83 -5.02 -6.88 -8.03
C SER A 83 -6.03 -7.27 -6.93
N VAL A 84 -6.42 -6.36 -6.04
CA VAL A 84 -7.47 -6.64 -5.04
C VAL A 84 -8.82 -6.82 -5.73
N ARG A 85 -9.16 -5.98 -6.71
CA ARG A 85 -10.43 -6.08 -7.46
C ARG A 85 -10.57 -7.43 -8.15
N GLU A 86 -9.49 -7.95 -8.74
CA GLU A 86 -9.45 -9.27 -9.37
C GLU A 86 -9.60 -10.42 -8.36
N LEU A 87 -9.02 -10.31 -7.15
CA LEU A 87 -9.18 -11.32 -6.10
C LEU A 87 -10.58 -11.33 -5.47
N VAL A 88 -11.18 -10.16 -5.22
CA VAL A 88 -12.57 -10.04 -4.76
C VAL A 88 -13.52 -10.63 -5.81
N GLY A 89 -13.32 -10.30 -7.09
CA GLY A 89 -14.09 -10.87 -8.21
C GLY A 89 -13.93 -12.39 -8.41
N ARG A 90 -12.94 -13.02 -7.78
CA ARG A 90 -12.75 -14.48 -7.72
C ARG A 90 -13.26 -15.13 -6.43
N GLY A 91 -13.76 -14.35 -5.47
CA GLY A 91 -14.12 -14.85 -4.13
C GLY A 91 -12.91 -15.23 -3.25
N MET A 92 -11.69 -14.87 -3.65
CA MET A 92 -10.43 -15.22 -2.95
C MET A 92 -10.08 -14.21 -1.83
N GLU A 93 -11.05 -13.41 -1.40
CA GLU A 93 -10.85 -12.26 -0.52
C GLU A 93 -10.38 -12.63 0.89
N VAL A 94 -10.95 -13.69 1.48
CA VAL A 94 -10.80 -14.00 2.91
C VAL A 94 -9.35 -14.37 3.26
N GLU A 95 -8.74 -15.28 2.50
CA GLU A 95 -7.39 -15.77 2.77
C GLU A 95 -6.28 -14.79 2.33
N LEU A 96 -6.57 -13.97 1.31
CA LEU A 96 -5.59 -13.07 0.68
C LEU A 96 -5.80 -11.61 1.05
N VAL A 97 -6.89 -11.00 0.57
CA VAL A 97 -7.15 -9.55 0.68
C VAL A 97 -7.29 -9.13 2.14
N ARG A 98 -8.13 -9.82 2.91
CA ARG A 98 -8.34 -9.52 4.33
C ARG A 98 -7.05 -9.68 5.14
N ARG A 99 -6.27 -10.72 4.86
CA ARG A 99 -4.98 -10.99 5.52
C ARG A 99 -3.92 -9.93 5.19
N ALA A 100 -3.85 -9.49 3.93
CA ALA A 100 -2.98 -8.39 3.52
C ALA A 100 -3.43 -7.04 4.12
N PHE A 101 -4.74 -6.80 4.27
CA PHE A 101 -5.24 -5.61 4.96
C PHE A 101 -4.95 -5.63 6.46
N ILE A 102 -4.98 -6.79 7.12
CA ILE A 102 -4.58 -6.93 8.53
C ILE A 102 -3.07 -6.64 8.71
N ASN A 103 -2.23 -7.07 7.75
CA ASN A 103 -0.82 -6.65 7.73
C ASN A 103 -0.70 -5.12 7.58
N MET A 104 -1.44 -4.53 6.64
CA MET A 104 -1.46 -3.08 6.41
C MET A 104 -1.90 -2.31 7.66
N GLU A 105 -2.92 -2.79 8.37
CA GLU A 105 -3.38 -2.26 9.65
C GLU A 105 -2.28 -2.29 10.71
N SER A 106 -1.61 -3.44 10.88
CA SER A 106 -0.52 -3.57 11.85
C SER A 106 0.72 -2.74 11.48
N ILE A 107 0.90 -2.31 10.23
CA ILE A 107 1.96 -1.40 9.82
C ILE A 107 1.57 0.04 10.13
N VAL A 108 0.36 0.46 9.74
CA VAL A 108 -0.17 1.80 10.03
C VAL A 108 -0.20 2.04 11.55
N GLU A 109 -0.64 1.07 12.36
CA GLU A 109 -0.63 1.17 13.82
C GLU A 109 0.78 1.37 14.43
N LYS A 110 1.84 0.87 13.78
CA LYS A 110 3.23 1.02 14.22
C LYS A 110 3.93 2.29 13.71
N GLN A 111 3.36 2.97 12.72
CA GLN A 111 4.04 4.03 11.97
C GLN A 111 3.30 5.38 11.93
N TYR A 112 2.00 5.43 12.26
CA TYR A 112 1.19 6.65 12.06
C TYR A 112 1.72 7.88 12.82
N ASP A 113 2.33 7.70 14.00
CA ASP A 113 2.97 8.77 14.78
C ASP A 113 4.24 9.36 14.10
N CYS A 114 4.69 8.78 12.98
CA CYS A 114 5.85 9.23 12.18
C CYS A 114 5.49 9.53 10.71
N TYR A 115 4.21 9.58 10.35
CA TYR A 115 3.75 9.87 8.98
C TYR A 115 3.81 11.37 8.67
N THR A 116 4.38 11.73 7.52
CA THR A 116 4.26 13.09 6.96
C THR A 116 2.86 13.33 6.38
N THR A 117 2.55 14.57 6.01
CA THR A 117 1.34 14.90 5.23
C THR A 117 1.21 14.05 3.96
N SER A 118 2.34 13.73 3.31
CA SER A 118 2.37 12.89 2.10
C SER A 118 2.08 11.42 2.42
N ASP A 119 2.67 10.87 3.48
CA ASP A 119 2.38 9.51 3.94
C ASP A 119 0.90 9.37 4.33
N TYR A 120 0.36 10.30 5.13
CA TYR A 120 -1.05 10.34 5.51
C TYR A 120 -1.97 10.40 4.29
N ARG A 121 -1.73 11.34 3.36
CA ARG A 121 -2.57 11.53 2.16
C ARG A 121 -2.55 10.30 1.25
N PHE A 122 -1.40 9.62 1.13
CA PHE A 122 -1.25 8.36 0.41
C PHE A 122 -2.06 7.22 1.03
N VAL A 123 -1.86 6.91 2.32
CA VAL A 123 -2.59 5.80 2.96
C VAL A 123 -4.09 6.08 2.99
N LYS A 124 -4.51 7.35 3.21
CA LYS A 124 -5.92 7.77 3.14
C LYS A 124 -6.54 7.50 1.75
N GLY A 125 -5.86 7.94 0.69
CA GLY A 125 -6.31 7.74 -0.70
C GLY A 125 -6.33 6.27 -1.12
N LEU A 126 -5.32 5.49 -0.71
CA LEU A 126 -5.29 4.05 -0.96
C LEU A 126 -6.45 3.33 -0.26
N VAL A 127 -6.67 3.60 1.03
CA VAL A 127 -7.78 3.02 1.80
C VAL A 127 -9.12 3.36 1.17
N TRP A 128 -9.35 4.61 0.73
CA TRP A 128 -10.58 4.99 0.01
C TRP A 128 -10.76 4.25 -1.31
N LYS A 129 -9.71 4.15 -2.14
CA LYS A 129 -9.79 3.44 -3.43
C LYS A 129 -9.96 1.93 -3.28
N LEU A 130 -9.47 1.33 -2.20
CA LEU A 130 -9.72 -0.06 -1.82
C LEU A 130 -11.15 -0.24 -1.27
N TYR A 131 -11.66 0.69 -0.47
CA TYR A 131 -13.02 0.65 0.08
C TYR A 131 -14.10 0.79 -1.03
N ALA A 132 -13.77 1.49 -2.11
CA ALA A 132 -14.63 1.65 -3.29
C ALA A 132 -14.69 0.42 -4.22
N ILE A 133 -13.96 -0.67 -3.90
CA ILE A 133 -14.06 -1.94 -4.65
C ILE A 133 -15.41 -2.59 -4.36
N LYS A 134 -16.14 -2.95 -5.43
CA LYS A 134 -17.44 -3.62 -5.32
C LYS A 134 -17.29 -5.04 -4.76
N ASP A 135 -18.37 -5.52 -4.17
CA ASP A 135 -18.57 -6.92 -3.77
C ASP A 135 -17.60 -7.44 -2.68
N ILE A 136 -16.82 -6.53 -2.08
CA ILE A 136 -15.92 -6.79 -0.95
C ILE A 136 -16.69 -6.96 0.36
N SER A 137 -16.32 -7.93 1.20
CA SER A 137 -17.08 -8.28 2.41
C SER A 137 -17.04 -7.21 3.50
N VAL A 138 -18.09 -7.19 4.33
CA VAL A 138 -18.24 -6.25 5.47
C VAL A 138 -17.12 -6.42 6.50
N GLU A 139 -16.66 -7.65 6.76
CA GLU A 139 -15.55 -7.90 7.68
C GLU A 139 -14.23 -7.35 7.15
N THR A 140 -14.04 -7.34 5.83
CA THR A 140 -12.84 -6.78 5.17
C THR A 140 -12.92 -5.26 5.06
N GLN A 141 -14.11 -4.69 4.80
CA GLN A 141 -14.37 -3.25 4.96
C GLN A 141 -14.12 -2.79 6.40
N CYS A 142 -14.44 -3.63 7.40
CA CYS A 142 -14.15 -3.33 8.80
C CYS A 142 -12.65 -3.18 9.07
N VAL A 143 -11.78 -3.95 8.40
CA VAL A 143 -10.32 -3.75 8.47
C VAL A 143 -9.94 -2.37 7.92
N LEU A 144 -10.38 -2.02 6.70
CA LEU A 144 -10.13 -0.71 6.10
C LEU A 144 -10.67 0.45 6.96
N TRP A 145 -11.82 0.27 7.61
CA TRP A 145 -12.40 1.25 8.53
C TRP A 145 -11.53 1.44 9.79
N ARG A 146 -11.00 0.36 10.40
CA ARG A 146 -10.07 0.48 11.54
C ARG A 146 -8.77 1.19 11.15
N ILE A 147 -8.22 0.90 9.96
CA ILE A 147 -7.08 1.66 9.41
C ILE A 147 -7.41 3.15 9.29
N ASN A 148 -8.58 3.49 8.76
CA ASN A 148 -9.03 4.88 8.69
C ASN A 148 -9.17 5.54 10.08
N VAL A 149 -9.61 4.80 11.11
CA VAL A 149 -9.67 5.28 12.51
C VAL A 149 -8.27 5.45 13.13
N ILE A 150 -7.30 4.60 12.79
CA ILE A 150 -5.90 4.79 13.23
C ILE A 150 -5.31 6.06 12.59
N LEU A 151 -5.55 6.30 11.29
CA LEU A 151 -5.12 7.53 10.62
C LEU A 151 -5.74 8.80 11.25
N GLU A 152 -6.91 8.73 11.89
CA GLU A 152 -7.46 9.87 12.62
C GLU A 152 -6.70 10.22 13.92
N LYS A 153 -5.71 9.42 14.34
CA LYS A 153 -4.81 9.74 15.46
C LYS A 153 -3.63 10.64 15.04
N VAL A 154 -3.29 10.72 13.74
CA VAL A 154 -2.17 11.53 13.23
C VAL A 154 -2.42 13.00 13.58
N GLN A 155 -1.46 13.62 14.27
CA GLN A 155 -1.63 14.97 14.85
C GLN A 155 -1.29 16.10 13.88
N GLU A 156 -0.33 15.89 12.99
CA GLU A 156 0.12 16.94 12.06
C GLU A 156 -0.66 16.91 10.73
N VAL A 157 -1.21 18.08 10.37
CA VAL A 157 -1.71 18.47 9.04
C VAL A 157 -2.42 17.35 8.24
N LYS A 158 -3.62 16.98 8.68
CA LYS A 158 -4.53 16.05 7.97
C LYS A 158 -5.08 16.64 6.66
N GLU A 159 -4.30 16.64 5.59
CA GLU A 159 -4.83 16.94 4.25
C GLU A 159 -5.44 15.72 3.57
N LEU A 160 -6.72 15.82 3.22
CA LEU A 160 -7.39 14.84 2.37
C LEU A 160 -6.97 15.04 0.90
N PRO A 161 -6.92 13.97 0.08
CA PRO A 161 -6.68 14.08 -1.35
C PRO A 161 -7.69 15.01 -2.04
N LYS A 162 -7.19 16.00 -2.78
CA LYS A 162 -7.98 16.98 -3.53
C LYS A 162 -8.30 16.52 -4.96
N SER A 163 -7.55 15.55 -5.50
CA SER A 163 -7.77 14.97 -6.83
C SER A 163 -7.20 13.55 -6.99
N ASP A 164 -7.37 12.98 -8.19
CA ASP A 164 -7.05 11.58 -8.50
C ASP A 164 -5.55 11.23 -8.51
N LEU A 165 -4.65 12.22 -8.52
CA LEU A 165 -3.19 12.04 -8.41
C LEU A 165 -2.58 12.68 -7.15
N ASP A 166 -3.30 13.57 -6.46
CA ASP A 166 -2.82 14.24 -5.25
C ASP A 166 -2.47 13.25 -4.11
N TRP A 167 -3.23 12.16 -3.96
CA TRP A 167 -2.89 11.07 -3.04
C TRP A 167 -1.59 10.32 -3.37
N LEU A 168 -1.07 10.44 -4.60
CA LEU A 168 0.24 9.91 -5.00
C LEU A 168 1.35 10.98 -4.91
N ASN A 169 1.06 12.11 -4.25
CA ASN A 169 1.93 13.28 -4.13
C ASN A 169 2.44 13.79 -5.49
N GLN A 170 1.62 13.66 -6.53
CA GLN A 170 1.96 13.96 -7.91
C GLN A 170 1.19 15.19 -8.42
N PRO A 171 1.85 16.07 -9.19
CA PRO A 171 1.14 17.14 -9.87
C PRO A 171 0.16 16.53 -10.90
N GLU A 172 -0.99 17.17 -11.05
CA GLU A 172 -1.83 16.92 -12.22
C GLU A 172 -1.06 17.34 -13.47
N THR A 173 -0.77 16.37 -14.34
CA THR A 173 -0.32 16.65 -15.70
C THR A 173 -1.48 17.31 -16.43
N LEU A 174 -1.44 18.64 -16.56
CA LEU A 174 -2.25 19.37 -17.53
C LEU A 174 -2.15 18.64 -18.88
N GLY A 175 -3.29 18.20 -19.41
CA GLY A 175 -3.32 17.46 -20.67
C GLY A 175 -2.87 18.35 -21.82
N ASN A 176 -1.90 17.84 -22.61
CA ASN A 176 -1.57 18.35 -23.93
C ASN A 176 -2.53 17.76 -24.98
#